data_AF-A0A7X5C1D5-F1
#
_entry.id   AF-A0A7X5C1D5-F1
#
_cell.length_a   1.000
_cell.length_b   1.000
_cell.length_c   1.000
_cell.angle_alpha   90.00
_cell.angle_beta   90.00
_cell.angle_gamma   90.00
#
_symmetry.space_group_name_H-M   'P 1'
#
loop_
_entity.id
_entity.type
_entity.pdbx_description
1 polymer ?
#
loop_
_entity_poly.entity_id
_entity_poly.type
_entity_poly.pdbx_seq_one_letter_code
_entity_poly.pdbx_strand_id
1 'polypeptide(L)'
;MPIIPNFPQQLLEEHMHWHHANHYDDPSQLPPGYGQNFLNFHRQFINKVYQWYSEQGYDPRQIAGWQGVPEPIRNTSCYNRAAEARVLNNPRSFATADQLGLFIEGSNLHGCIHQEAARIYGESALNDFDEAPRTTMFYNIHGMIDEWYKNWERAAGIARGTANKSSAGGSRGRSAGASRTRGAARAGVKAGTKAKRSASVPQPHKPSISGAAQRGPLRSGPQNMPGLPLIHEAARHGTSPNNKKPGGGRNRKP
;
A
#
# COMPACT_ATOMS: atom_id res chain seq x y z
N MET A 1 -12.06 9.51 -13.33
CA MET A 1 -13.34 8.84 -13.02
C MET A 1 -13.14 8.16 -11.68
N PRO A 2 -13.98 8.39 -10.66
CA PRO A 2 -13.75 7.81 -9.34
C PRO A 2 -13.90 6.27 -9.37
N ILE A 3 -14.94 5.76 -10.04
CA ILE A 3 -15.19 4.32 -10.23
C ILE A 3 -14.75 3.86 -11.63
N ILE A 4 -14.07 2.71 -11.69
CA ILE A 4 -13.62 2.08 -12.93
C ILE A 4 -14.77 1.25 -13.53
N PRO A 5 -15.21 1.54 -14.77
CA PRO A 5 -16.26 0.77 -15.42
C PRO A 5 -15.79 -0.65 -15.77
N ASN A 6 -16.73 -1.60 -15.76
CA ASN A 6 -16.51 -3.01 -16.13
C ASN A 6 -15.35 -3.70 -15.39
N PHE A 7 -15.12 -3.31 -14.13
CA PHE A 7 -14.06 -3.88 -13.30
C PHE A 7 -14.18 -5.43 -13.24
N PRO A 8 -13.08 -6.20 -13.43
CA PRO A 8 -13.17 -7.65 -13.50
C PRO A 8 -13.57 -8.25 -12.16
N GLN A 9 -14.68 -8.99 -12.16
CA GLN A 9 -15.20 -9.64 -10.95
C GLN A 9 -14.16 -10.57 -10.29
N GLN A 10 -13.37 -11.29 -11.09
CA GLN A 10 -12.32 -12.17 -10.58
C GLN A 10 -11.22 -11.42 -9.80
N LEU A 11 -10.87 -10.19 -10.22
CA LEU A 11 -9.92 -9.36 -9.48
C LEU A 11 -10.54 -8.82 -8.20
N LEU A 12 -11.83 -8.48 -8.22
CA LEU A 12 -12.55 -8.07 -7.02
C LEU A 12 -12.55 -9.19 -5.96
N GLU A 13 -12.87 -10.40 -6.39
CA GLU A 13 -12.88 -11.61 -5.54
C GLU A 13 -11.48 -11.95 -5.03
N GLU A 14 -10.44 -11.81 -5.84
CA GLU A 14 -9.05 -12.03 -5.40
C GLU A 14 -8.69 -11.12 -4.22
N HIS A 15 -9.03 -9.83 -4.32
CA HIS A 15 -8.80 -8.85 -3.26
C HIS A 15 -9.60 -9.14 -2.00
N MET A 16 -10.91 -9.34 -2.15
CA MET A 16 -11.82 -9.71 -1.06
C MET A 16 -11.31 -10.94 -0.31
N HIS A 17 -11.00 -12.03 -1.02
CA HIS A 17 -10.52 -13.26 -0.39
C HIS A 17 -9.22 -13.06 0.37
N TRP A 18 -8.28 -12.26 -0.17
CA TRP A 18 -7.04 -11.98 0.52
C TRP A 18 -7.30 -11.20 1.81
N HIS A 19 -8.09 -10.14 1.78
CA HIS A 19 -8.41 -9.35 2.97
C HIS A 19 -9.20 -10.17 4.00
N HIS A 20 -10.22 -10.93 3.60
CA HIS A 20 -10.96 -11.79 4.54
C HIS A 20 -10.08 -12.86 5.21
N ALA A 21 -9.07 -13.37 4.52
CA ALA A 21 -8.12 -14.33 5.10
C ALA A 21 -7.02 -13.67 5.94
N ASN A 22 -6.80 -12.37 5.80
CA ASN A 22 -5.66 -11.63 6.38
C ASN A 22 -6.10 -10.37 7.15
N HIS A 23 -7.38 -10.27 7.54
CA HIS A 23 -7.90 -9.16 8.32
C HIS A 23 -7.66 -9.42 9.81
N TYR A 24 -7.07 -8.43 10.47
CA TYR A 24 -6.82 -8.45 11.91
C TYR A 24 -7.32 -7.13 12.51
N ASP A 25 -8.23 -7.22 13.48
CA ASP A 25 -8.74 -6.05 14.20
C ASP A 25 -7.67 -5.39 15.09
N ASP A 26 -6.69 -6.18 15.52
CA ASP A 26 -5.62 -5.77 16.42
C ASP A 26 -4.26 -5.91 15.72
N PRO A 27 -3.61 -4.79 15.36
CA PRO A 27 -2.29 -4.80 14.74
C PRO A 27 -1.20 -5.49 15.57
N SER A 28 -1.41 -5.67 16.89
CA SER A 28 -0.46 -6.40 17.74
C SER A 28 -0.49 -7.92 17.54
N GLN A 29 -1.49 -8.44 16.80
CA GLN A 29 -1.69 -9.87 16.53
C GLN A 29 -1.19 -10.29 15.14
N LEU A 30 -0.61 -9.38 14.37
CA LEU A 30 -0.13 -9.68 13.03
C LEU A 30 0.99 -10.74 13.07
N PRO A 31 0.85 -11.86 12.33
CA PRO A 31 1.84 -12.94 12.37
C PRO A 31 3.14 -12.54 11.65
N PRO A 32 4.28 -13.19 11.97
CA PRO A 32 5.51 -13.03 11.21
C PRO A 32 5.30 -13.28 9.71
N GLY A 33 5.86 -12.43 8.86
CA GLY A 33 5.73 -12.52 7.40
C GLY A 33 4.50 -11.80 6.84
N TYR A 34 3.59 -11.32 7.70
CA TYR A 34 2.40 -10.59 7.28
C TYR A 34 2.71 -9.34 6.45
N GLY A 35 3.64 -8.49 6.91
CA GLY A 35 3.97 -7.25 6.21
C GLY A 35 4.58 -7.50 4.84
N GLN A 36 5.35 -8.58 4.69
CA GLN A 36 5.88 -8.98 3.39
C GLN A 36 4.77 -9.49 2.47
N ASN A 37 3.83 -10.27 3.02
CA ASN A 37 2.67 -10.74 2.27
C ASN A 37 1.78 -9.58 1.81
N PHE A 38 1.51 -8.60 2.68
CA PHE A 38 0.80 -7.37 2.36
C PHE A 38 1.43 -6.64 1.16
N LEU A 39 2.74 -6.36 1.22
CA LEU A 39 3.45 -5.64 0.17
C LEU A 39 3.47 -6.42 -1.15
N ASN A 40 3.75 -7.73 -1.09
CA ASN A 40 3.84 -8.56 -2.29
C ASN A 40 2.47 -8.76 -2.94
N PHE A 41 1.42 -9.00 -2.15
CA PHE A 41 0.06 -9.15 -2.64
C PHE A 41 -0.38 -7.90 -3.38
N HIS A 42 -0.33 -6.73 -2.74
CA HIS A 42 -0.80 -5.48 -3.35
C HIS A 42 0.01 -5.11 -4.60
N ARG A 43 1.34 -5.32 -4.61
CA ARG A 43 2.16 -5.14 -5.81
C ARG A 43 1.69 -6.02 -6.96
N GLN A 44 1.46 -7.31 -6.72
CA GLN A 44 1.01 -8.24 -7.76
C GLN A 44 -0.40 -7.89 -8.23
N PHE A 45 -1.30 -7.56 -7.30
CA PHE A 45 -2.67 -7.18 -7.57
C PHE A 45 -2.77 -5.94 -8.46
N ILE A 46 -2.09 -4.83 -8.10
CA ILE A 46 -2.13 -3.61 -8.92
C ILE A 46 -1.51 -3.83 -10.30
N ASN A 47 -0.48 -4.69 -10.43
CA ASN A 47 0.11 -4.99 -11.74
C ASN A 47 -0.86 -5.74 -12.65
N LYS A 48 -1.65 -6.69 -12.12
CA LYS A 48 -2.72 -7.37 -12.88
C LYS A 48 -3.75 -6.36 -13.36
N VAL A 49 -4.15 -5.43 -12.49
CA VAL A 49 -5.12 -4.39 -12.87
C VAL A 49 -4.53 -3.42 -13.88
N TYR A 50 -3.29 -2.96 -13.71
CA TYR A 50 -2.62 -2.07 -14.68
C TYR A 50 -2.58 -2.69 -16.08
N GLN A 51 -2.29 -3.99 -16.17
CA GLN A 51 -2.35 -4.71 -17.43
C GLN A 51 -3.77 -4.69 -18.01
N TRP A 52 -4.76 -5.19 -17.27
CA TRP A 52 -6.15 -5.22 -17.73
C TRP A 52 -6.67 -3.83 -18.13
N TYR A 53 -6.40 -2.83 -17.31
CA TYR A 53 -6.84 -1.44 -17.51
C TYR A 53 -6.26 -0.84 -18.80
N SER A 54 -5.01 -1.17 -19.11
CA SER A 54 -4.38 -0.79 -20.38
C SER A 54 -4.99 -1.52 -21.58
N GLU A 55 -5.36 -2.79 -21.44
CA GLU A 55 -6.03 -3.58 -22.47
C GLU A 55 -7.45 -3.07 -22.78
N GLN A 56 -8.12 -2.43 -21.81
CA GLN A 56 -9.40 -1.73 -22.04
C GLN A 56 -9.24 -0.38 -22.77
N GLY A 57 -8.01 0.10 -22.99
CA GLY A 57 -7.75 1.41 -23.60
C GLY A 57 -8.04 2.59 -22.68
N TYR A 58 -8.13 2.37 -21.36
CA TYR A 58 -8.32 3.44 -20.40
C TYR A 58 -7.02 4.24 -20.18
N ASP A 59 -7.16 5.50 -19.76
CA ASP A 59 -6.01 6.40 -19.53
C ASP A 59 -5.22 5.99 -18.28
N PRO A 60 -3.98 5.47 -18.40
CA PRO A 60 -3.21 4.96 -17.26
C PRO A 60 -2.88 6.05 -16.24
N ARG A 61 -2.96 7.33 -16.60
CA ARG A 61 -2.73 8.44 -15.68
C ARG A 61 -3.79 8.52 -14.57
N GLN A 62 -4.97 7.94 -14.77
CA GLN A 62 -6.03 7.95 -13.77
C GLN A 62 -5.72 7.04 -12.57
N ILE A 63 -4.97 5.97 -12.80
CA ILE A 63 -4.61 4.98 -11.76
C ILE A 63 -3.12 5.02 -11.40
N ALA A 64 -2.40 6.04 -11.86
CA ALA A 64 -0.99 6.21 -11.54
C ALA A 64 -0.79 6.44 -10.03
N GLY A 65 0.16 5.73 -9.43
CA GLY A 65 0.52 5.95 -8.03
C GLY A 65 0.78 7.42 -7.72
N TRP A 66 0.25 7.92 -6.61
CA TRP A 66 0.58 9.26 -6.15
C TRP A 66 2.08 9.39 -5.91
N GLN A 67 2.63 10.57 -6.21
CA GLN A 67 4.05 10.86 -5.97
C GLN A 67 4.37 11.05 -4.48
N GLY A 68 3.33 11.25 -3.67
CA GLY A 68 3.37 11.41 -2.23
C GLY A 68 1.94 11.57 -1.72
N VAL A 69 1.76 11.54 -0.39
CA VAL A 69 0.41 11.67 0.17
C VAL A 69 -0.13 13.08 -0.09
N PRO A 70 -1.35 13.24 -0.61
CA PRO A 70 -1.96 14.56 -0.82
C PRO A 70 -1.98 15.40 0.47
N GLU A 71 -1.62 16.68 0.38
CA GLU A 71 -1.58 17.60 1.53
C GLU A 71 -2.89 17.65 2.34
N PRO A 72 -4.10 17.61 1.74
CA PRO A 72 -5.33 17.53 2.53
C PRO A 72 -5.37 16.33 3.48
N ILE A 73 -4.84 15.17 3.07
CA ILE A 73 -4.71 13.97 3.91
C ILE A 73 -3.57 14.16 4.91
N ARG A 74 -2.41 14.71 4.51
CA ARG A 74 -1.29 14.94 5.43
C ARG A 74 -1.63 15.89 6.57
N ASN A 75 -2.60 16.78 6.38
CA ASN A 75 -3.07 17.75 7.37
C ASN A 75 -4.13 17.20 8.35
N THR A 76 -4.55 15.95 8.22
CA THR A 76 -5.54 15.35 9.13
C THR A 76 -4.88 14.88 10.43
N SER A 77 -5.69 14.75 11.48
CA SER A 77 -5.20 14.38 12.81
C SER A 77 -4.74 12.93 12.93
N CYS A 78 -5.26 12.02 12.10
CA CYS A 78 -4.83 10.62 12.11
C CYS A 78 -3.47 10.40 11.42
N TYR A 79 -3.03 11.36 10.59
CA TYR A 79 -1.94 11.12 9.67
C TYR A 79 -0.58 11.20 10.37
N ASN A 80 0.17 10.10 10.30
CA ASN A 80 1.46 9.99 10.94
C ASN A 80 2.59 10.49 10.02
N ARG A 81 2.83 11.81 10.02
CA ARG A 81 3.91 12.44 9.23
C ARG A 81 5.31 11.91 9.58
N ALA A 82 5.55 11.53 10.84
CA ALA A 82 6.83 10.98 11.25
C ALA A 82 7.05 9.57 10.66
N ALA A 83 5.99 8.76 10.57
CA ALA A 83 6.03 7.46 9.90
C ALA A 83 6.30 7.61 8.40
N GLU A 84 5.58 8.50 7.71
CA GLU A 84 5.85 8.84 6.30
C GLU A 84 7.32 9.25 6.11
N ALA A 85 7.81 10.19 6.92
CA ALA A 85 9.18 10.67 6.84
C ALA A 85 10.21 9.55 7.04
N ARG A 86 9.95 8.57 7.92
CA ARG A 86 10.82 7.40 8.12
C ARG A 86 10.84 6.51 6.88
N VAL A 87 9.67 6.22 6.30
CA VAL A 87 9.54 5.41 5.09
C VAL A 87 10.31 6.03 3.92
N LEU A 88 10.16 7.35 3.73
CA LEU A 88 10.79 8.08 2.63
C LEU A 88 12.30 8.31 2.83
N ASN A 89 12.70 8.80 4.01
CA ASN A 89 14.05 9.31 4.23
C ASN A 89 14.99 8.31 4.90
N ASN A 90 14.45 7.27 5.54
CA ASN A 90 15.25 6.24 6.20
C ASN A 90 14.76 4.81 5.88
N PRO A 91 14.68 4.43 4.59
CA PRO A 91 14.22 3.10 4.21
C PRO A 91 15.14 1.99 4.77
N ARG A 92 16.44 2.25 4.96
CA ARG A 92 17.36 1.27 5.57
C ARG A 92 17.08 0.96 7.04
N SER A 93 16.20 1.72 7.69
CA SER A 93 15.78 1.44 9.07
C SER A 93 14.86 0.22 9.21
N PHE A 94 14.43 -0.38 8.10
CA PHE A 94 13.67 -1.63 8.07
C PHE A 94 14.60 -2.76 7.62
N ALA A 95 14.81 -3.76 8.49
CA ALA A 95 15.72 -4.86 8.20
C ALA A 95 15.16 -5.83 7.15
N THR A 96 13.83 -5.94 7.07
CA THR A 96 13.11 -6.85 6.16
C THR A 96 11.90 -6.17 5.53
N ALA A 97 11.40 -6.74 4.43
CA ALA A 97 10.15 -6.31 3.81
C ALA A 97 8.98 -6.46 4.79
N ASP A 98 9.02 -7.49 5.63
CA ASP A 98 8.05 -7.73 6.69
C ASP A 98 7.98 -6.56 7.68
N GLN A 99 9.14 -6.08 8.16
CA GLN A 99 9.19 -4.92 9.05
C GLN A 99 8.69 -3.64 8.37
N LEU A 100 8.96 -3.44 7.08
CA LEU A 100 8.43 -2.30 6.34
C LEU A 100 6.90 -2.37 6.22
N GLY A 101 6.36 -3.51 5.78
CA GLY A 101 4.91 -3.70 5.59
C GLY A 101 4.14 -3.56 6.90
N LEU A 102 4.61 -4.23 7.96
CA LEU A 102 4.03 -4.09 9.31
C LEU A 102 4.07 -2.64 9.80
N PHE A 103 5.13 -1.89 9.49
CA PHE A 103 5.22 -0.50 9.88
C PHE A 103 4.24 0.39 9.10
N ILE A 104 4.08 0.18 7.79
CA ILE A 104 3.14 0.94 6.95
C ILE A 104 1.69 0.74 7.43
N GLU A 105 1.32 -0.50 7.79
CA GLU A 105 0.00 -0.82 8.28
C GLU A 105 -0.20 -0.44 9.75
N GLY A 106 0.70 -0.88 10.63
CA GLY A 106 0.59 -0.70 12.08
C GLY A 106 0.89 0.71 12.61
N SER A 107 1.51 1.60 11.82
CA SER A 107 1.69 3.02 12.20
C SER A 107 0.46 3.88 11.94
N ASN A 108 -0.65 3.26 11.50
CA ASN A 108 -1.86 3.89 10.99
C ASN A 108 -1.66 4.76 9.74
N LEU A 109 -0.51 4.62 9.06
CA LEU A 109 -0.21 5.39 7.85
C LEU A 109 -1.15 4.95 6.71
N HIS A 110 -1.22 3.64 6.43
CA HIS A 110 -2.09 3.09 5.39
C HIS A 110 -3.58 3.34 5.68
N GLY A 111 -4.04 2.98 6.88
CA GLY A 111 -5.45 3.11 7.28
C GLY A 111 -5.94 4.57 7.23
N CYS A 112 -5.17 5.52 7.76
CA CYS A 112 -5.53 6.94 7.70
C CYS A 112 -5.59 7.46 6.25
N ILE A 113 -4.70 7.01 5.35
CA ILE A 113 -4.75 7.42 3.94
C ILE A 113 -6.05 6.97 3.28
N HIS A 114 -6.47 5.70 3.45
CA HIS A 114 -7.76 5.22 2.94
C HIS A 114 -8.93 6.02 3.52
N GLN A 115 -8.99 6.12 4.85
CA GLN A 115 -10.08 6.78 5.55
C GLN A 115 -10.28 8.23 5.10
N GLU A 116 -9.18 8.98 5.03
CA GLU A 116 -9.24 10.40 4.71
C GLU A 116 -9.37 10.64 3.21
N ALA A 117 -8.81 9.78 2.35
CA ALA A 117 -9.07 9.86 0.91
C ALA A 117 -10.56 9.62 0.62
N ALA A 118 -11.17 8.59 1.21
CA ALA A 118 -12.58 8.28 1.06
C ALA A 118 -13.46 9.47 1.51
N ARG A 119 -13.13 10.08 2.66
CA ARG A 119 -13.86 11.23 3.21
C ARG A 119 -13.68 12.51 2.40
N ILE A 120 -12.44 12.85 2.02
CA ILE A 120 -12.10 14.13 1.36
C ILE A 120 -12.55 14.12 -0.09
N TYR A 121 -12.39 12.99 -0.78
CA TYR A 121 -12.72 12.87 -2.20
C TYR A 121 -14.12 12.28 -2.46
N GLY A 122 -14.86 11.91 -1.42
CA GLY A 122 -16.24 11.43 -1.53
C GLY A 122 -16.36 10.02 -2.11
N GLU A 123 -15.36 9.17 -1.88
CA GLU A 123 -15.27 7.81 -2.41
C GLU A 123 -15.41 6.79 -1.26
N SER A 124 -16.62 6.58 -0.73
CA SER A 124 -16.84 5.70 0.41
C SER A 124 -16.41 4.24 0.17
N ALA A 125 -16.55 3.77 -1.08
CA ALA A 125 -16.11 2.43 -1.50
C ALA A 125 -14.63 2.17 -1.25
N LEU A 126 -13.79 3.21 -1.14
CA LEU A 126 -12.36 3.07 -0.86
C LEU A 126 -12.05 2.50 0.53
N ASN A 127 -13.00 2.58 1.47
CA ASN A 127 -12.90 2.02 2.82
C ASN A 127 -13.49 0.60 2.95
N ASP A 128 -14.04 0.06 1.87
CA ASP A 128 -14.64 -1.27 1.86
C ASP A 128 -13.70 -2.24 1.15
N PHE A 129 -13.24 -3.29 1.84
CA PHE A 129 -12.34 -4.28 1.23
C PHE A 129 -12.97 -5.01 0.04
N ASP A 130 -14.30 -5.05 -0.02
CA ASP A 130 -15.03 -5.77 -1.07
C ASP A 130 -15.27 -4.88 -2.29
N GLU A 131 -15.07 -3.56 -2.17
CA GLU A 131 -15.35 -2.60 -3.24
C GLU A 131 -14.15 -1.71 -3.62
N ALA A 132 -13.19 -1.51 -2.73
CA ALA A 132 -12.10 -0.54 -2.90
C ALA A 132 -11.33 -0.69 -4.22
N PRO A 133 -11.02 -1.90 -4.72
CA PRO A 133 -10.37 -2.06 -6.02
C PRO A 133 -11.13 -1.45 -7.20
N ARG A 134 -12.43 -1.19 -7.08
CA ARG A 134 -13.22 -0.56 -8.15
C ARG A 134 -12.96 0.94 -8.27
N THR A 135 -12.24 1.53 -7.31
CA THR A 135 -11.94 2.96 -7.29
C THR A 135 -10.58 3.25 -7.93
N THR A 136 -10.44 4.38 -8.62
CA THR A 136 -9.11 4.81 -9.11
C THR A 136 -8.16 5.16 -7.97
N MET A 137 -8.70 5.70 -6.87
CA MET A 137 -7.94 6.10 -5.68
C MET A 137 -7.22 4.94 -5.00
N PHE A 138 -7.80 3.73 -5.01
CA PHE A 138 -7.12 2.52 -4.54
C PHE A 138 -5.74 2.35 -5.21
N TYR A 139 -5.68 2.52 -6.54
CA TYR A 139 -4.43 2.39 -7.29
C TYR A 139 -3.48 3.55 -7.07
N ASN A 140 -4.02 4.76 -6.88
CA ASN A 140 -3.17 5.90 -6.54
C ASN A 140 -2.45 5.67 -5.19
N ILE A 141 -3.15 5.11 -4.20
CA ILE A 141 -2.60 4.79 -2.87
C ILE A 141 -1.63 3.60 -2.96
N HIS A 142 -2.05 2.46 -3.50
CA HIS A 142 -1.21 1.27 -3.54
C HIS A 142 -0.04 1.38 -4.52
N GLY A 143 -0.17 2.16 -5.59
CA GLY A 143 0.94 2.49 -6.46
C GLY A 143 2.01 3.35 -5.77
N MET A 144 1.60 4.28 -4.90
CA MET A 144 2.52 5.05 -4.06
C MET A 144 3.24 4.15 -3.04
N ILE A 145 2.50 3.23 -2.39
CA ILE A 145 3.07 2.27 -1.43
C ILE A 145 4.05 1.32 -2.13
N ASP A 146 3.73 0.85 -3.34
CA ASP A 146 4.63 0.04 -4.13
C ASP A 146 5.93 0.80 -4.48
N GLU A 147 5.86 2.10 -4.75
CA GLU A 147 7.06 2.91 -4.96
C GLU A 147 7.88 3.07 -3.66
N TRP A 148 7.25 3.18 -2.50
CA TRP A 148 7.95 3.13 -1.20
C TRP A 148 8.63 1.78 -0.99
N TYR A 149 7.97 0.68 -1.37
CA TYR A 149 8.54 -0.66 -1.29
C TYR A 149 9.74 -0.83 -2.24
N LYS A 150 9.63 -0.38 -3.49
CA LYS A 150 10.75 -0.36 -4.45
C LYS A 150 11.92 0.48 -3.94
N ASN A 151 11.66 1.63 -3.33
CA ASN A 151 12.68 2.47 -2.71
C ASN A 151 13.43 1.71 -1.61
N TRP A 152 12.70 0.97 -0.76
CA TRP A 152 13.31 0.10 0.24
C TRP A 152 14.16 -1.01 -0.39
N GLU A 153 13.66 -1.71 -1.42
CA GLU A 153 14.42 -2.78 -2.10
C GLU A 153 15.74 -2.25 -2.68
N ARG A 154 15.72 -1.02 -3.24
CA ARG A 154 16.93 -0.34 -3.73
C ARG A 154 17.88 0.00 -2.58
N ALA A 155 17.35 0.52 -1.47
CA ALA A 155 18.14 0.91 -0.31
C ALA A 155 18.77 -0.30 0.41
N ALA A 156 18.05 -1.41 0.49
CA ALA A 156 18.48 -2.69 1.08
C ALA A 156 19.43 -3.49 0.17
N GLY A 157 19.61 -3.08 -1.09
CA GLY A 157 20.47 -3.78 -2.05
C GLY A 157 19.83 -5.01 -2.70
N ILE A 158 18.55 -5.26 -2.48
CA ILE A 158 17.78 -6.39 -3.02
C ILE A 158 17.60 -6.23 -4.54
N ALA A 159 17.37 -5.01 -5.02
CA ALA A 159 17.18 -4.72 -6.45
C ALA A 159 18.42 -4.99 -7.33
N ARG A 160 19.61 -5.17 -6.75
CA ARG A 160 20.86 -5.44 -7.48
C ARG A 160 21.18 -6.94 -7.63
N GLY A 161 20.45 -7.82 -6.94
CA GLY A 161 20.71 -9.26 -6.94
C GLY A 161 20.22 -10.01 -8.19
N THR A 162 19.27 -9.45 -8.93
CA THR A 162 18.70 -10.06 -10.15
C THR A 162 19.45 -9.66 -11.42
N ALA A 163 20.07 -8.47 -11.46
CA ALA A 163 20.82 -7.99 -12.63
C ALA A 163 22.24 -8.58 -12.73
N ASN A 164 22.83 -9.06 -11.61
CA ASN A 164 24.21 -9.54 -11.58
C ASN A 164 24.38 -11.06 -11.76
N LYS A 165 23.30 -11.79 -12.09
CA LYS A 165 23.32 -13.25 -12.29
C LYS A 165 23.32 -13.71 -13.76
N SER A 166 23.45 -12.78 -14.71
CA SER A 166 23.37 -13.07 -16.16
C SER A 166 24.66 -12.82 -16.96
N SER A 167 25.81 -12.57 -16.32
CA SER A 167 27.08 -12.28 -17.03
C SER A 167 28.20 -13.31 -16.82
N ALA A 168 27.96 -14.41 -16.10
CA ALA A 168 28.93 -15.49 -15.94
C ALA A 168 28.57 -16.70 -16.82
N GLY A 169 28.92 -16.66 -18.11
CA GLY A 169 28.83 -17.86 -18.96
C GLY A 169 28.75 -17.57 -20.46
N GLY A 170 29.87 -17.17 -21.07
CA GLY A 170 29.90 -16.88 -22.51
C GLY A 170 31.28 -16.78 -23.14
N SER A 171 32.29 -17.51 -22.64
CA SER A 171 33.57 -17.65 -23.35
C SER A 171 33.41 -18.67 -24.48
N ARG A 172 33.03 -18.21 -25.68
CA ARG A 172 33.20 -18.95 -26.94
C ARG A 172 34.39 -18.36 -27.70
N GLY A 173 35.36 -19.23 -27.95
CA GLY A 173 36.68 -18.88 -28.45
C GLY A 173 36.74 -18.41 -29.90
N ARG A 174 37.86 -17.78 -30.23
CA ARG A 174 38.44 -17.78 -31.57
C ARG A 174 39.93 -18.02 -31.45
N SER A 175 40.36 -19.06 -32.15
CA SER A 175 41.73 -19.52 -32.30
C SER A 175 42.49 -18.68 -33.33
N ALA A 176 43.82 -18.74 -33.20
CA ALA A 176 44.87 -18.59 -34.20
C ALA A 176 45.40 -17.18 -34.54
N GLY A 177 46.69 -17.00 -34.24
CA GLY A 177 47.52 -15.87 -34.64
C GLY A 177 48.88 -15.93 -33.95
N ALA A 178 49.73 -16.87 -34.38
CA ALA A 178 51.07 -17.07 -33.85
C ALA A 178 52.00 -15.88 -34.14
N SER A 179 52.78 -15.44 -33.16
CA SER A 179 54.15 -14.99 -33.41
C SER A 179 55.01 -15.13 -32.16
N ARG A 180 56.15 -15.79 -32.34
CA ARG A 180 57.17 -16.11 -31.32
C ARG A 180 58.11 -14.91 -31.15
N THR A 181 58.48 -14.58 -29.92
CA THR A 181 59.86 -14.20 -29.60
C THR A 181 60.23 -14.59 -28.16
N ARG A 182 61.43 -15.14 -28.04
CA ARG A 182 62.11 -15.62 -26.84
C ARG A 182 62.61 -14.44 -26.00
N GLY A 183 62.73 -14.63 -24.68
CA GLY A 183 63.48 -13.71 -23.81
C GLY A 183 63.53 -14.20 -22.37
N ALA A 184 64.74 -14.48 -21.89
CA ALA A 184 65.08 -15.25 -20.71
C ALA A 184 64.96 -14.52 -19.35
N ALA A 185 64.64 -15.30 -18.32
CA ALA A 185 65.36 -15.46 -17.05
C ALA A 185 65.38 -14.39 -15.92
N ARG A 186 65.20 -14.96 -14.71
CA ARG A 186 65.88 -14.73 -13.40
C ARG A 186 65.26 -13.79 -12.36
N ALA A 187 64.77 -14.45 -11.30
CA ALA A 187 65.26 -14.43 -9.89
C ALA A 187 65.16 -13.16 -9.03
N GLY A 188 64.68 -13.35 -7.79
CA GLY A 188 64.81 -12.42 -6.65
C GLY A 188 63.58 -12.48 -5.72
N VAL A 189 63.48 -13.38 -4.73
CA VAL A 189 64.08 -13.35 -3.37
C VAL A 189 63.35 -12.42 -2.37
N LYS A 190 62.80 -13.06 -1.31
CA LYS A 190 62.55 -12.59 0.09
C LYS A 190 61.50 -11.48 0.32
N ALA A 191 60.88 -11.31 1.49
CA ALA A 191 60.65 -12.09 2.73
C ALA A 191 59.84 -11.18 3.67
N GLY A 192 59.05 -11.77 4.58
CA GLY A 192 58.60 -11.15 5.85
C GLY A 192 57.59 -10.00 5.72
N THR A 193 56.68 -9.72 6.67
CA THR A 193 56.60 -10.09 8.08
C THR A 193 55.15 -10.00 8.56
N LYS A 194 54.87 -10.78 9.60
CA LYS A 194 53.67 -10.76 10.44
C LYS A 194 53.51 -9.39 11.13
N ALA A 195 52.27 -8.96 11.32
CA ALA A 195 51.89 -8.19 12.50
C ALA A 195 50.43 -8.51 12.90
N LYS A 196 50.29 -9.30 13.97
CA LYS A 196 49.10 -9.38 14.81
C LYS A 196 48.95 -8.04 15.54
N ARG A 197 47.72 -7.54 15.69
CA ARG A 197 47.33 -6.80 16.90
C ARG A 197 45.82 -6.84 17.10
N SER A 198 45.45 -7.60 18.13
CA SER A 198 44.16 -7.59 18.80
C SER A 198 44.01 -6.29 19.59
N ALA A 199 42.82 -5.70 19.59
CA ALA A 199 42.39 -4.79 20.64
C ALA A 199 40.86 -4.83 20.76
N SER A 200 40.42 -5.50 21.81
CA SER A 200 39.09 -5.57 22.41
C SER A 200 38.77 -4.29 23.19
N VAL A 201 37.62 -3.67 22.95
CA VAL A 201 36.99 -2.66 23.83
C VAL A 201 35.45 -2.70 23.62
N PRO A 202 34.60 -2.17 24.52
CA PRO A 202 33.71 -2.95 25.38
C PRO A 202 32.21 -2.78 25.05
N GLN A 203 31.37 -3.68 25.57
CA GLN A 203 29.91 -3.58 25.46
C GLN A 203 29.31 -2.54 26.40
N PRO A 204 28.26 -1.80 25.98
CA PRO A 204 27.50 -0.91 26.85
C PRO A 204 26.35 -1.63 27.58
N HIS A 205 26.08 -1.10 28.77
CA HIS A 205 25.11 -1.53 29.77
C HIS A 205 23.64 -1.51 29.27
N LYS A 206 22.86 -2.51 29.71
CA LYS A 206 21.39 -2.54 29.63
C LYS A 206 20.77 -1.72 30.77
N PRO A 207 19.73 -0.91 30.52
CA PRO A 207 18.84 -0.44 31.57
C PRO A 207 17.69 -1.42 31.84
N SER A 208 17.34 -1.48 33.11
CA SER A 208 16.30 -2.27 33.74
C SER A 208 14.88 -1.82 33.34
N ILE A 209 13.97 -2.78 33.21
CA ILE A 209 12.54 -2.58 32.91
C ILE A 209 11.78 -2.62 34.25
N SER A 210 11.03 -1.57 34.58
CA SER A 210 9.99 -1.58 35.62
C SER A 210 8.99 -0.48 35.33
N GLY A 211 7.72 -0.83 35.16
CA GLY A 211 6.66 0.15 34.93
C GLY A 211 5.33 -0.50 34.55
N ALA A 212 4.60 -0.97 35.56
CA ALA A 212 3.22 -1.41 35.46
C ALA A 212 2.28 -0.24 35.09
N ALA A 213 1.29 -0.49 34.24
CA ALA A 213 0.10 0.34 34.16
C ALA A 213 -1.11 -0.47 33.68
N GLN A 214 -2.14 -0.44 34.53
CA GLN A 214 -3.49 -0.97 34.36
C GLN A 214 -4.27 -0.27 33.24
N ARG A 215 -5.01 -1.02 32.41
CA ARG A 215 -6.28 -0.65 31.71
C ARG A 215 -7.00 -1.99 31.42
N GLY A 216 -8.20 -2.31 31.91
CA GLY A 216 -9.48 -1.64 31.71
C GLY A 216 -10.07 -2.07 30.34
N PRO A 217 -11.10 -2.95 30.27
CA PRO A 217 -11.57 -3.49 29.00
C PRO A 217 -12.47 -2.50 28.27
N LEU A 218 -12.05 -2.04 27.09
CA LEU A 218 -12.91 -1.35 26.13
C LEU A 218 -13.53 -2.38 25.19
N ARG A 219 -14.85 -2.51 25.36
CA ARG A 219 -15.77 -3.35 24.61
C ARG A 219 -16.20 -2.57 23.37
N SER A 220 -15.83 -3.03 22.18
CA SER A 220 -16.32 -2.47 20.91
C SER A 220 -16.84 -3.60 20.04
N GLY A 221 -18.10 -3.97 20.27
CA GLY A 221 -18.90 -4.72 19.31
C GLY A 221 -19.52 -3.78 18.27
N PRO A 222 -20.22 -4.34 17.27
CA PRO A 222 -20.63 -3.64 16.05
C PRO A 222 -21.66 -2.54 16.33
N GLN A 223 -21.43 -1.35 15.76
CA GLN A 223 -22.43 -0.28 15.77
C GLN A 223 -23.57 -0.64 14.81
N ASN A 224 -24.59 -1.24 15.40
CA ASN A 224 -25.93 -1.34 14.86
C ASN A 224 -26.57 0.05 14.93
N MET A 225 -26.90 0.67 13.78
CA MET A 225 -27.65 1.93 13.73
C MET A 225 -29.13 1.67 14.10
N PRO A 226 -29.71 2.34 15.10
CA PRO A 226 -31.14 2.24 15.38
C PRO A 226 -31.96 3.14 14.44
N GLY A 227 -33.13 2.62 14.06
CA GLY A 227 -34.06 3.22 13.13
C GLY A 227 -34.71 4.54 13.57
N LEU A 228 -35.25 5.21 12.56
CA LEU A 228 -36.12 6.39 12.62
C LEU A 228 -37.30 6.20 13.58
N PRO A 229 -37.70 7.23 14.34
CA PRO A 229 -39.05 7.30 14.88
C PRO A 229 -40.00 8.01 13.91
N LEU A 230 -41.11 7.34 13.60
CA LEU A 230 -42.37 7.97 13.21
C LEU A 230 -42.81 8.96 14.29
N ILE A 231 -43.26 10.14 13.88
CA ILE A 231 -44.13 10.99 14.70
C ILE A 231 -45.32 11.45 13.85
N HIS A 232 -46.51 10.99 14.28
CA HIS A 232 -47.82 11.48 13.91
C HIS A 232 -48.08 12.86 14.55
N GLU A 233 -48.43 13.83 13.70
CA GLU A 233 -49.69 14.60 13.75
C GLU A 233 -50.07 15.40 15.02
N ALA A 234 -50.20 16.73 14.85
CA ALA A 234 -51.29 17.50 15.44
C ALA A 234 -51.56 18.79 14.64
N ALA A 235 -52.84 18.99 14.38
CA ALA A 235 -53.46 20.02 13.53
C ALA A 235 -53.36 21.46 14.05
N ARG A 236 -53.57 22.44 13.15
CA ARG A 236 -54.40 23.63 13.40
C ARG A 236 -54.94 24.26 12.11
N HIS A 237 -56.20 24.69 12.25
CA HIS A 237 -57.16 25.19 11.27
C HIS A 237 -56.78 26.48 10.51
N GLY A 238 -57.40 26.66 9.33
CA GLY A 238 -57.56 27.98 8.72
C GLY A 238 -58.15 28.01 7.30
N THR A 239 -59.48 27.89 7.19
CA THR A 239 -60.38 28.54 6.19
C THR A 239 -60.21 28.30 4.67
N SER A 240 -61.08 27.43 4.11
CA SER A 240 -62.24 27.71 3.21
C SER A 240 -62.15 28.54 1.91
N PRO A 241 -63.11 28.39 0.95
CA PRO A 241 -62.81 28.02 -0.44
C PRO A 241 -63.43 28.95 -1.50
N ASN A 242 -63.02 28.80 -2.76
CA ASN A 242 -63.72 29.19 -4.00
C ASN A 242 -62.86 28.65 -5.17
N ASN A 243 -63.33 28.09 -6.28
CA ASN A 243 -64.62 28.14 -6.95
C ASN A 243 -64.67 27.05 -8.05
N LYS A 244 -65.86 26.48 -8.29
CA LYS A 244 -66.42 25.97 -9.57
C LYS A 244 -65.60 25.06 -10.53
N LYS A 245 -65.96 23.77 -10.47
CA LYS A 245 -66.62 22.88 -11.48
C LYS A 245 -66.31 22.93 -13.00
N PRO A 246 -66.58 21.81 -13.72
CA PRO A 246 -65.86 21.35 -14.91
C PRO A 246 -66.60 21.53 -16.24
N GLY A 247 -65.87 21.41 -17.34
CA GLY A 247 -66.41 21.23 -18.69
C GLY A 247 -65.81 19.99 -19.34
N GLY A 248 -66.62 18.94 -19.51
CA GLY A 248 -66.27 17.76 -20.29
C GLY A 248 -66.36 18.03 -21.79
N GLY A 249 -65.54 17.32 -22.56
CA GLY A 249 -65.61 17.30 -24.02
C GLY A 249 -65.07 15.97 -24.54
N ARG A 250 -65.99 15.08 -24.92
CA ARG A 250 -65.73 13.86 -25.69
C ARG A 250 -65.49 14.22 -27.16
N ASN A 251 -64.61 13.49 -27.84
CA ASN A 251 -64.82 12.80 -29.14
C ASN A 251 -63.45 12.52 -29.79
N ARG A 252 -63.07 11.24 -29.89
CA ARG A 252 -63.29 10.30 -31.03
C ARG A 252 -62.36 10.58 -32.23
N LYS A 253 -61.39 9.66 -32.34
CA LYS A 253 -60.68 9.14 -33.53
C LYS A 253 -61.62 8.81 -34.71
N PRO A 254 -61.14 8.51 -35.93
CA PRO A 254 -59.78 8.06 -36.32
C PRO A 254 -58.89 9.11 -36.97
#